data_AF-A0A1V0N2K8-F1
#
_entry.id   AF-A0A1V0N2K8-F1
#
_cell.length_a   1.000
_cell.length_b   1.000
_cell.length_c   1.000
_cell.angle_alpha   90.00
_cell.angle_beta   90.00
_cell.angle_gamma   90.00
#
_symmetry.space_group_name_H-M   'P 1'
#
loop_
_entity.id
_entity.type
_entity.pdbx_description
1 polymer ?
#
loop_
_entity_poly.entity_id
_entity_poly.type
_entity_poly.pdbx_seq_one_letter_code
_entity_poly.pdbx_strand_id
1 'polypeptide(L)' 'MLLLLFMELCISIDEDNCNALYNSLIQDNNQDIEMECTNNKLIIKIINVKLSSIYNLVDDIIRDYETYKKVGEL' A
#
# COMPACT_ATOMS: atom_id res chain seq x y z
N MET A 1 -19.90 -15.64 11.77
CA MET A 1 -19.19 -15.86 10.49
C MET A 1 -18.28 -14.65 10.28
N LEU A 2 -16.97 -14.81 10.41
CA LEU A 2 -16.02 -13.73 10.15
C LEU A 2 -15.72 -13.74 8.65
N LEU A 3 -16.10 -12.69 7.93
CA LEU A 3 -15.74 -12.56 6.52
C LEU A 3 -14.36 -11.92 6.44
N LEU A 4 -13.39 -12.67 5.94
CA LEU A 4 -12.02 -12.24 5.74
C LEU A 4 -11.82 -12.02 4.24
N LEU A 5 -11.15 -10.94 3.88
CA LEU A 5 -11.04 -10.48 2.50
C LEU A 5 -9.57 -10.34 2.09
N PHE A 6 -9.37 -10.51 0.78
CA PHE A 6 -8.10 -10.33 0.10
C PHE A 6 -8.26 -9.19 -0.91
N MET A 7 -7.29 -8.28 -0.95
CA MET A 7 -7.23 -7.19 -1.93
C MET A 7 -5.81 -6.97 -2.41
N GLU A 8 -5.65 -6.71 -3.70
CA GLU A 8 -4.38 -6.34 -4.31
C GLU A 8 -4.49 -4.94 -4.93
N LEU A 9 -3.57 -4.05 -4.56
CA LEU A 9 -3.43 -2.71 -5.09
C LEU A 9 -2.14 -2.66 -5.91
N CYS A 10 -2.21 -2.13 -7.13
CA CYS A 10 -1.06 -1.94 -8.00
C CYS A 10 -0.87 -0.45 -8.27
N ILE A 11 0.22 0.13 -7.79
CA ILE A 11 0.58 1.53 -8.02
C ILE A 11 1.75 1.57 -9.01
N SER A 12 1.62 2.34 -10.08
CA SER A 12 2.75 2.57 -11.01
C SER A 12 3.67 3.64 -10.43
N ILE A 13 4.93 3.28 -10.22
CA ILE A 13 5.97 4.13 -9.64
C ILE A 13 7.32 3.70 -10.18
N ASP A 14 8.21 4.63 -10.45
CA ASP A 14 9.58 4.34 -10.85
C ASP A 14 10.35 3.61 -9.75
N GLU A 15 11.34 2.82 -10.15
CA GLU A 15 12.06 1.91 -9.27
C GLU A 15 12.83 2.66 -8.17
N ASP A 16 13.37 3.83 -8.50
CA ASP A 16 14.14 4.69 -7.58
C ASP A 16 13.27 5.21 -6.42
N ASN A 17 12.01 5.56 -6.69
CA ASN A 17 11.07 6.06 -5.70
C ASN A 17 10.24 4.96 -5.02
N CYS A 18 10.23 3.74 -5.59
CA CYS A 18 9.45 2.65 -5.05
C CYS A 18 9.89 2.28 -3.63
N ASN A 19 11.19 2.26 -3.36
CA ASN A 19 11.72 1.99 -2.03
C ASN A 19 11.40 3.11 -1.02
N ALA A 20 11.34 4.37 -1.46
CA ALA A 20 10.99 5.50 -0.60
C ALA A 20 9.51 5.43 -0.19
N LEU A 21 8.61 5.18 -1.16
CA LEU A 21 7.18 4.97 -0.90
C LEU A 21 6.92 3.71 -0.06
N TYR A 22 7.65 2.62 -0.34
CA TYR A 22 7.60 1.41 0.48
C TYR A 22 7.92 1.73 1.94
N ASN A 23 9.01 2.46 2.21
CA ASN A 23 9.40 2.83 3.57
C ASN A 23 8.43 3.80 4.24
N SER A 24 7.74 4.66 3.50
CA SER A 24 6.69 5.52 4.09
C SER A 24 5.44 4.73 4.47
N LEU A 25 5.10 3.69 3.70
CA LEU A 25 3.93 2.84 3.94
C LEU A 25 4.22 1.71 4.97
N ILE A 26 5.50 1.35 5.16
CA ILE A 26 5.91 0.23 6.02
C ILE A 26 5.67 0.47 7.51
N GLN A 27 5.48 1.71 7.96
CA GLN A 27 5.29 1.99 9.39
C GLN A 27 3.96 1.41 9.92
N ASP A 28 3.05 1.02 9.02
CA ASP A 28 1.82 0.30 9.30
C ASP A 28 1.90 -1.22 9.02
N ASN A 29 3.09 -1.80 8.79
CA ASN A 29 3.30 -3.24 8.54
C ASN A 29 2.88 -4.09 9.75
N ASN A 30 1.59 -4.37 9.84
CA ASN A 30 1.05 -5.52 10.52
C ASN A 30 1.20 -6.77 9.64
N GLN A 31 1.01 -7.94 10.25
CA GLN A 31 1.06 -9.27 9.60
C GLN A 31 0.07 -9.47 8.43
N ASP A 32 -0.74 -8.45 8.12
CA ASP A 32 -1.87 -8.49 7.20
C ASP A 32 -1.60 -7.73 5.89
N ILE A 33 -0.40 -7.17 5.69
CA ILE A 33 -0.02 -6.44 4.47
C ILE A 33 1.34 -6.95 3.96
N GLU A 34 1.38 -7.35 2.70
CA GLU A 34 2.61 -7.67 1.99
C GLU A 34 2.83 -6.64 0.88
N MET A 35 4.05 -6.14 0.73
CA MET A 35 4.40 -5.14 -0.27
C MET A 35 5.61 -5.56 -1.07
N GLU A 36 5.57 -5.36 -2.39
CA GLU A 36 6.64 -5.72 -3.31
C GLU A 36 6.83 -4.63 -4.38
N CYS A 37 8.06 -4.17 -4.55
CA CYS A 37 8.47 -3.31 -5.65
C CYS A 37 9.02 -4.18 -6.80
N THR A 38 8.33 -4.21 -7.94
CA THR A 38 8.74 -5.00 -9.10
C THR A 38 8.25 -4.37 -10.41
N ASN A 39 9.09 -4.33 -11.44
CA ASN A 39 8.75 -3.84 -12.79
C ASN A 39 8.10 -2.44 -12.80
N ASN A 40 8.68 -1.46 -12.10
CA ASN A 40 8.14 -0.10 -11.96
C ASN A 40 6.72 -0.06 -11.39
N LYS A 41 6.43 -0.97 -10.46
CA LYS A 41 5.17 -1.01 -9.73
C LYS A 41 5.43 -1.36 -8.27
N LEU A 42 4.66 -0.73 -7.40
CA LEU A 42 4.45 -1.16 -6.03
C LEU A 42 3.17 -1.99 -6.00
N ILE A 43 3.32 -3.26 -5.63
CA ILE A 43 2.22 -4.21 -5.41
C ILE A 43 2.00 -4.29 -3.91
N ILE A 44 0.77 -4.01 -3.46
CA ILE A 44 0.37 -4.09 -2.05
C ILE A 44 -0.74 -5.12 -1.94
N LYS A 45 -0.49 -6.20 -1.20
CA LYS A 45 -1.43 -7.27 -0.93
C LYS A 45 -1.91 -7.18 0.50
N ILE A 46 -3.21 -7.02 0.68
CA ILE A 46 -3.87 -6.95 1.98
C ILE A 46 -4.57 -8.29 2.20
N ILE A 47 -4.23 -8.96 3.28
CA ILE A 47 -4.63 -10.34 3.57
C ILE A 47 -5.33 -10.36 4.92
N ASN A 48 -6.41 -11.14 5.03
CA ASN A 48 -7.01 -11.46 6.33
C ASN A 48 -7.55 -10.25 7.12
N VAL A 49 -7.94 -9.18 6.43
CA VAL A 49 -8.49 -7.96 7.05
C VAL A 49 -10.03 -8.00 7.02
N LYS A 50 -10.66 -7.46 8.08
CA LYS A 50 -12.12 -7.26 8.13
C LYS A 50 -12.55 -6.28 7.04
N LEU A 51 -13.70 -6.52 6.41
CA LEU A 51 -14.25 -5.63 5.36
C LEU A 51 -14.26 -4.15 5.73
N SER A 52 -14.68 -3.81 6.95
CA SER A 52 -14.71 -2.41 7.42
C SER A 52 -13.34 -1.75 7.49
N SER A 53 -12.30 -2.55 7.74
CA SER A 53 -10.92 -2.06 7.89
C SER A 53 -10.22 -1.96 6.54
N ILE A 54 -10.59 -2.77 5.54
CA ILE A 54 -10.01 -2.70 4.19
C ILE A 54 -10.23 -1.33 3.56
N TYR A 55 -11.45 -0.77 3.64
CA TYR A 55 -11.72 0.53 3.02
C TYR A 55 -10.88 1.66 3.62
N ASN A 56 -10.72 1.65 4.95
CA ASN A 56 -9.88 2.64 5.63
C ASN A 56 -8.41 2.47 5.21
N LEU A 57 -7.93 1.23 5.17
CA LEU A 57 -6.55 0.94 4.80
C LEU A 57 -6.23 1.36 3.36
N VAL A 58 -7.15 1.10 2.43
CA VAL A 58 -7.03 1.54 1.04
C VAL A 58 -7.02 3.07 0.95
N ASP A 59 -7.92 3.74 1.67
CA ASP A 59 -7.98 5.22 1.68
C ASP A 59 -6.70 5.84 2.26
N ASP A 60 -6.16 5.27 3.33
CA ASP A 60 -4.90 5.71 3.94
C ASP A 60 -3.71 5.49 2.98
N ILE A 61 -3.59 4.31 2.33
CA ILE A 61 -2.55 4.04 1.31
C ILE A 61 -2.62 5.06 0.16
N ILE A 62 -3.82 5.35 -0.34
CA ILE A 62 -4.01 6.33 -1.43
C ILE A 62 -3.58 7.72 -0.96
N ARG A 63 -3.96 8.11 0.26
CA ARG A 63 -3.64 9.42 0.83
C ARG A 63 -2.14 9.59 1.05
N ASP A 64 -1.46 8.54 1.51
CA ASP A 64 -0.02 8.54 1.70
C ASP A 64 0.71 8.62 0.36
N TYR A 65 0.25 7.87 -0.65
CA TYR A 65 0.76 8.00 -2.02
C TYR A 65 0.59 9.42 -2.58
N GLU A 66 -0.59 10.02 -2.41
CA GLU A 66 -0.82 11.40 -2.86
C GLU A 66 0.06 12.42 -2.11
N THR A 67 0.27 12.19 -0.82
CA THR A 67 1.12 13.04 0.02
C THR A 67 2.57 12.92 -0.42
N TYR A 68 3.06 11.70 -0.63
CA TYR A 68 4.39 11.42 -1.18
C TYR A 68 4.60 12.16 -2.51
N LYS A 69 3.61 12.08 -3.42
CA LYS A 69 3.63 12.81 -4.70
C LYS A 69 3.64 14.34 -4.54
N LYS A 70 2.96 14.90 -3.53
CA LYS A 70 2.89 16.36 -3.31
C LYS A 70 4.14 16.93 -2.61
N VAL A 71 4.78 16.15 -1.74
CA VAL A 71 5.89 16.61 -0.88
C VAL A 71 7.25 16.62 -1.60
N GLY A 72 7.42 15.87 -2.69
CA GLY A 72 8.39 16.22 -3.73
C GLY A 72 9.50 15.21 -4.05
N GLU A 73 9.17 13.97 -4.41
CA GLU A 73 10.15 13.05 -5.04
C GLU A 73 9.61 12.35 -6.30
N LEU A 74 8.48 12.82 -6.87
CA LEU A 74 7.92 12.39 -8.17
C LEU A 74 7.50 13.59 -9.02
#